data_AF-A0A7J8YNP1-F1
#
_entry.id   AF-A0A7J8YNP1-F1
#
_cell.length_a   1.000
_cell.length_b   1.000
_cell.length_c   1.000
_cell.angle_alpha   90.00
_cell.angle_beta   90.00
_cell.angle_gamma   90.00
#
_symmetry.space_group_name_H-M   'P 1'
#
loop_
_entity.id
_entity.type
_entity.pdbx_description
1 polymer ?
#
loop_
_entity_poly.entity_id
_entity_poly.type
_entity_poly.pdbx_seq_one_letter_code
_entity_poly.pdbx_strand_id
1 'polypeptide(L)'
;NSNFSSNRLEKGCYREKTENLNQIEWEKLDENTLLETLYTSRSSANRLVLKQRLFTFRRNECELLRDHISQFITHLNNLKNVEVHIDDEDQAMLFLCSLPPSNKSFRETMIYGRDKLSLEYVKGHLFSRDKLDNEFSLYSKVDRQSSVLLASNKQDKRCRYCKKLGHVKADC
;
A
#
# COMPACT_ATOMS: atom_id res chain seq x y z
N ASN A 1 -15.02 -12.57 23.51
CA ASN A 1 -14.83 -11.10 23.64
C ASN A 1 -13.42 -10.71 23.24
N SER A 2 -13.16 -10.44 21.96
CA SER A 2 -11.91 -9.80 21.50
C SER A 2 -11.98 -9.38 20.01
N ASN A 3 -13.08 -8.78 19.56
CA ASN A 3 -13.19 -8.17 18.21
C ASN A 3 -13.19 -6.63 18.26
N PHE A 4 -12.39 -6.02 19.13
CA PHE A 4 -12.44 -4.58 19.37
C PHE A 4 -11.24 -3.77 18.88
N SER A 5 -10.19 -4.41 18.34
CA SER A 5 -8.96 -3.70 17.97
C SER A 5 -8.76 -3.48 16.46
N SER A 6 -9.36 -4.30 15.59
CA SER A 6 -9.23 -4.15 14.13
C SER A 6 -10.21 -3.13 13.52
N ASN A 7 -11.32 -2.86 14.20
CA ASN A 7 -12.39 -1.97 13.72
C ASN A 7 -12.12 -0.48 13.92
N ARG A 8 -11.04 -0.08 14.62
CA ARG A 8 -10.79 1.35 14.94
C ARG A 8 -10.04 2.08 13.83
N LEU A 9 -9.10 1.41 13.16
CA LEU A 9 -8.34 1.98 12.04
C LEU A 9 -9.18 2.06 10.76
N GLU A 10 -9.96 1.01 10.45
CA GLU A 10 -10.88 1.02 9.31
C GLU A 10 -11.96 2.10 9.46
N LYS A 11 -12.58 2.22 10.65
CA LYS A 11 -13.58 3.27 10.91
C LYS A 11 -13.02 4.69 10.89
N GLY A 12 -11.73 4.87 11.21
CA GLY A 12 -11.03 6.15 11.06
C GLY A 12 -10.91 6.58 9.60
N CYS A 13 -10.46 5.67 8.73
CA CYS A 13 -10.25 5.95 7.30
C CYS A 13 -11.57 6.17 6.53
N TYR A 14 -12.66 5.49 6.90
CA TYR A 14 -13.99 5.74 6.33
C TYR A 14 -14.60 7.07 6.80
N ARG A 15 -14.39 7.47 8.06
CA ARG A 15 -14.94 8.73 8.61
C ARG A 15 -14.20 9.97 8.13
N GLU A 16 -12.87 9.91 8.04
CA GLU A 16 -12.05 10.97 7.42
C GLU A 16 -12.39 11.15 5.93
N LYS A 17 -12.67 10.05 5.21
CA LYS A 17 -13.16 10.13 3.81
C LYS A 17 -14.43 10.97 3.70
N THR A 18 -15.45 10.72 4.54
CA THR A 18 -16.75 11.39 4.43
C THR A 18 -16.74 12.85 4.84
N GLU A 19 -15.88 13.25 5.78
CA GLU A 19 -15.78 14.63 6.25
C GLU A 19 -14.91 15.49 5.30
N ASN A 20 -13.93 14.91 4.59
CA ASN A 20 -13.16 15.61 3.55
C ASN A 20 -13.89 15.66 2.18
N LEU A 21 -14.68 14.63 1.83
CA LEU A 21 -15.35 14.54 0.53
C LEU A 21 -16.29 15.74 0.29
N ASN A 22 -17.09 16.13 1.28
CA ASN A 22 -18.11 17.17 1.10
C ASN A 22 -17.55 18.61 1.00
N GLN A 23 -16.35 18.86 1.54
CA GLN A 23 -15.71 20.18 1.44
C GLN A 23 -14.89 20.32 0.14
N ILE A 24 -14.29 19.23 -0.33
CA ILE A 24 -13.49 19.22 -1.55
C ILE A 24 -14.38 19.21 -2.82
N GLU A 25 -15.61 18.72 -2.75
CA GLU A 25 -16.50 18.50 -3.91
C GLU A 25 -16.89 19.78 -4.66
N TRP A 26 -17.08 20.90 -3.95
CA TRP A 26 -17.47 22.17 -4.56
C TRP A 26 -16.29 22.98 -5.16
N GLU A 27 -15.07 22.86 -4.60
CA GLU A 27 -13.85 23.42 -5.21
C GLU A 27 -13.35 22.58 -6.39
N LYS A 28 -13.52 21.26 -6.34
CA LYS A 28 -13.15 20.35 -7.44
C LYS A 28 -13.95 20.59 -8.73
N LEU A 29 -15.18 21.09 -8.63
CA LEU A 29 -16.07 21.25 -9.79
C LEU A 29 -15.63 22.39 -10.72
N ASP A 30 -15.12 23.49 -10.15
CA ASP A 30 -14.65 24.66 -10.91
C ASP A 30 -13.22 24.46 -11.43
N GLU A 31 -12.41 23.69 -10.70
CA GLU A 31 -11.12 23.20 -11.22
C GLU A 31 -11.38 22.24 -12.41
N ASN A 32 -12.23 21.20 -12.29
CA ASN A 32 -12.41 20.17 -13.34
C ASN A 32 -12.83 20.71 -14.72
N THR A 33 -13.72 21.70 -14.77
CA THR A 33 -14.18 22.31 -16.02
C THR A 33 -13.13 23.21 -16.68
N LEU A 34 -12.35 23.95 -15.87
CA LEU A 34 -11.18 24.69 -16.35
C LEU A 34 -10.06 23.73 -16.80
N LEU A 35 -9.96 22.56 -16.18
CA LEU A 35 -8.97 21.54 -16.52
C LEU A 35 -9.29 20.84 -17.83
N GLU A 36 -10.54 20.49 -18.13
CA GLU A 36 -10.89 19.88 -19.43
C GLU A 36 -10.51 20.79 -20.61
N THR A 37 -10.74 22.10 -20.46
CA THR A 37 -10.36 23.11 -21.46
C THR A 37 -8.84 23.33 -21.55
N LEU A 38 -8.12 23.29 -20.42
CA LEU A 38 -6.66 23.43 -20.40
C LEU A 38 -5.94 22.18 -20.93
N TYR A 39 -6.38 20.96 -20.57
CA TYR A 39 -5.77 19.69 -20.94
C TYR A 39 -5.73 19.44 -22.45
N THR A 40 -6.63 20.07 -23.21
CA THR A 40 -6.67 19.97 -24.68
C THR A 40 -5.69 20.95 -25.34
N SER A 41 -5.22 21.97 -24.61
CA SER A 41 -4.31 23.00 -25.13
C SER A 41 -2.85 22.67 -24.84
N ARG A 42 -1.97 22.82 -25.84
CA ARG A 42 -0.49 22.78 -25.66
C ARG A 42 0.06 24.09 -25.05
N SER A 43 -0.74 24.77 -24.23
CA SER A 43 -0.37 26.05 -23.64
C SER A 43 0.65 25.89 -22.50
N SER A 44 1.45 26.92 -22.26
CA SER A 44 2.41 26.96 -21.15
C SER A 44 1.73 26.82 -19.78
N ALA A 45 0.53 27.39 -19.62
CA ALA A 45 -0.29 27.28 -18.42
C ALA A 45 -0.68 25.82 -18.12
N ASN A 46 -1.14 25.07 -19.13
CA ASN A 46 -1.48 23.66 -18.96
C ASN A 46 -0.27 22.82 -18.51
N ARG A 47 0.91 23.05 -19.09
CA ARG A 47 2.14 22.36 -18.63
C ARG A 47 2.47 22.66 -17.18
N LEU A 48 2.28 23.90 -16.72
CA LEU A 48 2.55 24.29 -15.32
C LEU A 48 1.58 23.61 -14.36
N VAL A 49 0.28 23.57 -14.70
CA VAL A 49 -0.75 22.89 -13.90
C VAL A 49 -0.47 21.40 -13.80
N LEU A 50 -0.11 20.75 -14.91
CA LEU A 50 0.24 19.32 -14.94
C LEU A 50 1.49 19.01 -14.09
N LYS A 51 2.51 19.88 -14.16
CA LYS A 51 3.71 19.74 -13.32
C LYS A 51 3.36 19.90 -11.84
N GLN A 52 2.60 20.93 -11.48
CA GLN A 52 2.17 21.17 -10.11
C GLN A 52 1.48 19.93 -9.54
N ARG A 53 0.53 19.36 -10.29
CA ARG A 53 -0.19 18.13 -9.90
C ARG A 53 0.73 16.95 -9.64
N LEU A 54 1.70 16.73 -10.52
CA LEU A 54 2.67 15.65 -10.33
C LEU A 54 3.51 15.85 -9.07
N PHE A 55 3.97 17.08 -8.79
CA PHE A 55 4.77 17.38 -7.60
C PHE A 55 3.98 17.26 -6.30
N THR A 56 2.69 17.59 -6.33
CA THR A 56 1.78 17.47 -5.18
C THR A 56 1.10 16.10 -5.08
N PHE A 57 1.34 15.19 -6.02
CA PHE A 57 0.74 13.86 -6.01
C PHE A 57 1.26 13.04 -4.83
N ARG A 58 0.35 12.54 -3.99
CA ARG A 58 0.66 11.80 -2.75
C ARG A 58 -0.30 10.63 -2.61
N ARG A 59 0.24 9.47 -2.21
CA ARG A 59 -0.51 8.27 -1.88
C ARG A 59 -1.08 8.38 -0.47
N ASN A 60 -2.31 7.95 -0.29
CA ASN A 60 -2.88 7.74 1.04
C ASN A 60 -2.52 6.36 1.59
N GLU A 61 -2.32 6.23 2.91
CA GLU A 61 -1.97 4.95 3.55
C GLU A 61 -3.02 3.84 3.28
N CYS A 62 -4.30 4.21 3.12
CA CYS A 62 -5.39 3.28 2.82
C CYS A 62 -5.58 2.99 1.31
N GLU A 63 -4.81 3.62 0.42
CA GLU A 63 -4.93 3.42 -1.02
C GLU A 63 -4.13 2.20 -1.47
N LEU A 64 -4.70 1.41 -2.39
CA LEU A 64 -4.01 0.28 -2.98
C LEU A 64 -2.82 0.78 -3.81
N LEU A 65 -1.65 0.15 -3.61
CA LEU A 65 -0.42 0.53 -4.32
C LEU A 65 -0.59 0.49 -5.85
N ARG A 66 -1.35 -0.50 -6.35
CA ARG A 66 -1.62 -0.66 -7.79
C ARG A 66 -2.32 0.57 -8.38
N ASP A 67 -3.32 1.09 -7.67
CA ASP A 67 -4.13 2.22 -8.13
C ASP A 67 -3.30 3.50 -8.13
N HIS A 68 -2.50 3.70 -7.08
CA HIS A 68 -1.52 4.79 -7.00
C HIS A 68 -0.52 4.77 -8.16
N ILE A 69 0.02 3.60 -8.48
CA ILE A 69 0.95 3.43 -9.62
C ILE A 69 0.27 3.77 -10.95
N SER A 70 -0.96 3.30 -11.16
CA SER A 70 -1.73 3.57 -12.38
C SER A 70 -1.98 5.07 -12.57
N GLN A 71 -2.39 5.75 -11.51
CA GLN A 71 -2.59 7.21 -11.51
C GLN A 71 -1.29 7.96 -11.78
N PHE A 72 -0.17 7.56 -11.15
CA PHE A 72 1.14 8.17 -11.39
C PHE A 72 1.57 8.05 -12.86
N ILE A 73 1.42 6.87 -13.47
CA ILE A 73 1.73 6.66 -14.90
C ILE A 73 0.83 7.53 -15.77
N THR A 74 -0.44 7.69 -15.41
CA THR A 74 -1.38 8.55 -16.13
C THR A 74 -0.93 10.02 -16.08
N HIS A 75 -0.46 10.52 -14.93
CA HIS A 75 0.11 11.86 -14.82
C HIS A 75 1.35 12.06 -15.69
N LEU A 76 2.25 11.07 -15.74
CA LEU A 76 3.42 11.11 -16.62
C LEU A 76 3.02 11.14 -18.10
N ASN A 77 2.03 10.33 -18.50
CA ASN A 77 1.52 10.31 -19.87
C ASN A 77 0.88 11.64 -20.26
N ASN A 78 0.12 12.27 -19.36
CA ASN A 78 -0.47 13.59 -19.60
C ASN A 78 0.61 14.66 -19.85
N LEU A 79 1.72 14.60 -19.11
CA LEU A 79 2.87 15.48 -19.33
C LEU A 79 3.56 15.19 -20.67
N LYS A 80 3.72 13.91 -21.03
CA LYS A 80 4.28 13.51 -22.31
C LYS A 80 3.44 14.01 -23.49
N ASN A 81 2.11 14.02 -23.37
CA ASN A 81 1.19 14.50 -24.40
C ASN A 81 1.35 16.01 -24.70
N VAL A 82 1.79 16.79 -23.71
CA VAL A 82 2.12 18.22 -23.86
C VAL A 82 3.61 18.47 -24.05
N GLU A 83 4.35 17.45 -24.52
CA GLU A 83 5.79 17.51 -24.85
C GLU A 83 6.69 17.87 -23.65
N VAL A 84 6.24 17.52 -22.43
CA VAL A 84 7.08 17.59 -21.23
C VAL A 84 7.66 16.20 -20.97
N HIS A 85 8.97 16.08 -21.18
CA HIS A 85 9.72 14.89 -20.81
C HIS A 85 10.30 15.03 -19.40
N ILE A 86 10.18 13.96 -18.62
CA ILE A 86 10.80 13.80 -17.31
C ILE A 86 11.69 12.58 -17.45
N ASP A 87 12.94 12.70 -17.05
CA ASP A 87 13.90 11.60 -17.13
C ASP A 87 13.49 10.46 -16.18
N ASP A 88 13.81 9.23 -16.53
CA ASP A 88 13.36 8.05 -15.76
C ASP A 88 13.85 8.07 -14.29
N GLU A 89 15.02 8.64 -14.04
CA GLU A 89 15.56 8.85 -12.70
C GLU A 89 14.69 9.85 -11.90
N ASP A 90 14.31 10.97 -12.51
CA ASP A 90 13.40 11.95 -11.90
C ASP A 90 12.00 11.35 -11.71
N GLN A 91 11.51 10.53 -12.64
CA GLN A 91 10.24 9.83 -12.47
C GLN A 91 10.29 8.88 -11.27
N ALA A 92 11.39 8.15 -11.08
CA ALA A 92 11.60 7.29 -9.94
C ALA A 92 11.63 8.09 -8.63
N MET A 93 12.35 9.23 -8.61
CA MET A 93 12.44 10.09 -7.44
C MET A 93 11.08 10.71 -7.08
N LEU A 94 10.33 11.21 -8.06
CA LEU A 94 8.99 11.74 -7.87
C LEU A 94 8.02 10.68 -7.35
N PHE A 95 8.11 9.46 -7.88
CA PHE A 95 7.32 8.35 -7.38
C PHE A 95 7.63 8.05 -5.91
N LEU A 96 8.91 8.00 -5.52
CA LEU A 96 9.32 7.81 -4.13
C LEU A 96 8.84 8.93 -3.19
N CYS A 97 8.87 10.18 -3.64
CA CYS A 97 8.33 11.34 -2.91
C CYS A 97 6.81 11.29 -2.76
N SER A 98 6.11 10.65 -3.70
CA SER A 98 4.66 10.48 -3.61
C SER A 98 4.21 9.45 -2.57
N LEU A 99 5.11 8.57 -2.13
CA LEU A 99 4.77 7.49 -1.20
C LEU A 99 4.46 8.02 0.21
N PRO A 100 3.65 7.29 0.99
CA PRO A 100 3.28 7.69 2.34
C PRO A 100 4.50 7.75 3.28
N PRO A 101 4.38 8.41 4.44
CA PRO A 101 5.43 8.44 5.46
C PRO A 101 5.85 7.04 5.95
N SER A 102 4.93 6.06 5.97
CA SER A 102 5.24 4.66 6.31
C SER A 102 6.33 4.03 5.41
N ASN A 103 6.51 4.54 4.20
CA ASN A 103 7.53 4.10 3.24
C ASN A 103 8.89 4.80 3.40
N LYS A 104 9.11 5.60 4.45
CA LYS A 104 10.34 6.40 4.62
C LYS A 104 11.62 5.57 4.50
N SER A 105 11.75 4.47 5.23
CA SER A 105 12.97 3.64 5.21
C SER A 105 13.23 3.03 3.83
N PHE A 106 12.16 2.66 3.11
CA PHE A 106 12.28 2.18 1.74
C PHE A 106 12.78 3.28 0.82
N ARG A 107 12.20 4.48 0.90
CA ARG A 107 12.65 5.63 0.12
C ARG A 107 14.14 5.93 0.36
N GLU A 108 14.57 5.98 1.61
CA GLU A 108 15.97 6.22 1.97
C GLU A 108 16.89 5.12 1.42
N THR A 109 16.50 3.85 1.55
CA THR A 109 17.29 2.72 1.04
C THR A 109 17.45 2.78 -0.48
N MET A 110 16.40 3.19 -1.19
CA MET A 110 16.46 3.33 -2.65
C MET A 110 17.37 4.49 -3.06
N ILE A 111 17.27 5.64 -2.39
CA ILE A 111 18.07 6.84 -2.70
C ILE A 111 19.54 6.66 -2.36
N TYR A 112 19.86 6.15 -1.17
CA TYR A 112 21.24 6.08 -0.70
C TYR A 112 21.95 4.75 -1.03
N GLY A 113 21.20 3.73 -1.47
CA GLY A 113 21.75 2.40 -1.73
C GLY A 113 22.16 2.15 -3.18
N ARG A 114 21.99 3.11 -4.10
CA ARG A 114 22.14 2.89 -5.55
C ARG A 114 22.64 4.15 -6.28
N ASP A 115 23.45 3.95 -7.31
CA ASP A 115 23.94 5.03 -8.21
C ASP A 115 22.98 5.35 -9.37
N LYS A 116 22.06 4.44 -9.71
CA LYS A 116 21.06 4.64 -10.77
C LYS A 116 19.70 4.12 -10.32
N LEU A 117 18.69 4.98 -10.44
CA LEU A 117 17.30 4.66 -10.12
C LEU A 117 16.44 4.73 -11.38
N SER A 118 15.60 3.70 -11.57
CA SER A 118 14.59 3.65 -12.63
C SER A 118 13.21 3.41 -12.04
N LEU A 119 12.18 3.92 -12.70
CA LEU A 119 10.81 3.80 -12.19
C LEU A 119 10.36 2.33 -12.12
N GLU A 120 10.74 1.51 -13.10
CA GLU A 120 10.43 0.07 -13.11
C GLU A 120 11.06 -0.67 -11.93
N TYR A 121 12.30 -0.33 -11.60
CA TYR A 121 13.01 -0.94 -10.50
C TYR A 121 12.36 -0.63 -9.14
N VAL A 122 11.99 0.64 -8.92
CA VAL A 122 11.27 1.05 -7.71
C VAL A 122 9.94 0.31 -7.58
N LYS A 123 9.16 0.23 -8.67
CA LYS A 123 7.89 -0.51 -8.69
C LYS A 123 8.09 -1.98 -8.34
N GLY A 124 9.08 -2.64 -8.95
CA GLY A 124 9.37 -4.06 -8.72
C GLY A 124 9.64 -4.37 -7.25
N HIS A 125 10.50 -3.58 -6.60
CA HIS A 125 10.77 -3.77 -5.17
C HIS A 125 9.59 -3.44 -4.28
N LEU A 126 8.85 -2.40 -4.62
CA LEU A 126 7.69 -2.00 -3.84
C LEU A 126 6.58 -3.05 -3.90
N PHE A 127 6.35 -3.68 -5.06
CA PHE A 127 5.42 -4.80 -5.21
C PHE A 127 5.87 -6.05 -4.45
N SER A 128 7.18 -6.35 -4.43
CA SER A 128 7.70 -7.46 -3.63
C SER A 128 7.42 -7.25 -2.14
N ARG A 129 7.58 -6.01 -1.66
CA ARG A 129 7.27 -5.66 -0.26
C ARG A 129 5.78 -5.75 0.05
N ASP A 130 4.92 -5.18 -0.81
CA ASP A 130 3.45 -5.23 -0.64
C ASP A 130 2.92 -6.68 -0.62
N LYS A 131 3.50 -7.58 -1.42
CA LYS A 131 3.16 -9.02 -1.39
C LYS A 131 3.53 -9.67 -0.07
N LEU A 132 4.72 -9.38 0.46
CA LEU A 132 5.18 -9.91 1.75
C LEU A 132 4.29 -9.41 2.89
N ASP A 133 3.86 -8.15 2.87
CA ASP A 133 2.96 -7.60 3.89
C ASP A 133 1.57 -8.26 3.83
N ASN A 134 1.07 -8.58 2.64
CA ASN A 134 -0.21 -9.28 2.46
C ASN A 134 -0.12 -10.76 2.90
N GLU A 135 0.96 -11.46 2.55
CA GLU A 135 1.19 -12.86 2.94
C GLU A 135 1.47 -12.99 4.45
N PHE A 136 2.23 -12.07 5.04
CA PHE A 136 2.48 -12.02 6.48
C PHE A 136 1.21 -11.67 7.27
N SER A 137 0.30 -10.85 6.72
CA SER A 137 -1.02 -10.59 7.30
C SER A 137 -1.92 -11.83 7.31
N LEU A 138 -1.82 -12.69 6.28
CA LEU A 138 -2.52 -13.97 6.20
C LEU A 138 -2.00 -14.98 7.24
N TYR A 139 -0.68 -15.08 7.42
CA TYR A 139 -0.10 -15.94 8.46
C TYR A 139 -0.31 -15.41 9.88
N SER A 140 -0.34 -14.10 10.08
CA SER A 140 -0.57 -13.47 11.40
C SER A 140 -2.05 -13.47 11.82
N LYS A 141 -2.99 -13.75 10.91
CA LYS A 141 -4.42 -13.94 11.23
C LYS A 141 -4.78 -15.36 11.67
N VAL A 142 -3.85 -16.31 11.64
CA VAL A 142 -4.10 -17.71 12.09
C VAL A 142 -3.91 -17.89 13.60
N ASP A 143 -3.50 -16.86 14.36
CA ASP A 143 -3.22 -17.05 15.79
C ASP A 143 -3.87 -16.01 16.72
N ARG A 144 -5.21 -15.90 16.67
CA ARG A 144 -6.02 -15.32 17.76
C ARG A 144 -7.41 -15.93 17.92
N GLN A 145 -7.56 -17.23 17.65
CA GLN A 145 -8.72 -18.02 18.11
C GLN A 145 -8.32 -19.48 18.32
N SER A 146 -7.63 -19.74 19.43
CA SER A 146 -7.58 -21.07 20.03
C SER A 146 -7.72 -20.94 21.55
N SER A 147 -8.87 -20.42 21.97
CA SER A 147 -9.40 -20.68 23.29
C SER A 147 -10.68 -21.48 23.12
N VAL A 148 -10.52 -22.78 23.38
CA VAL A 148 -11.54 -23.74 23.84
C VAL A 148 -12.74 -23.90 22.91
N LEU A 149 -12.76 -25.00 22.18
CA LEU A 149 -13.88 -25.93 22.04
C LEU A 149 -13.49 -26.90 20.92
N LEU A 150 -12.84 -28.02 21.25
CA LEU A 150 -12.99 -29.29 20.53
C LEU A 150 -12.41 -30.40 21.40
N ALA A 151 -13.29 -31.34 21.73
CA ALA A 151 -13.02 -32.57 22.42
C ALA A 151 -11.99 -33.44 21.65
N SER A 152 -11.24 -34.23 22.42
CA SER A 152 -10.54 -35.47 22.05
C SER A 152 -9.85 -35.52 20.68
N ASN A 153 -8.54 -35.33 20.70
CA ASN A 153 -7.68 -36.21 19.91
C ASN A 153 -6.50 -36.68 20.76
N LYS A 154 -6.79 -37.76 21.48
CA LYS A 154 -5.89 -38.57 22.29
C LYS A 154 -4.80 -39.11 21.36
N GLN A 155 -3.67 -38.42 21.26
CA GLN A 155 -2.52 -38.95 20.54
C GLN A 155 -2.17 -40.29 21.17
N ASP A 156 -2.19 -41.32 20.34
CA ASP A 156 -2.00 -42.72 20.67
C ASP A 156 -0.52 -42.99 21.05
N LYS A 157 -0.07 -42.33 22.11
CA LYS A 157 1.30 -42.43 22.61
C LYS A 157 1.43 -43.76 23.33
N ARG A 158 2.08 -44.70 22.66
CA ARG A 158 2.51 -45.99 23.19
C ARG A 158 3.68 -45.78 24.17
N CYS A 159 3.54 -46.27 25.39
CA CYS A 159 4.65 -46.30 26.35
C CYS A 159 5.80 -47.15 25.78
N ARG A 160 7.01 -46.57 25.71
CA ARG A 160 8.19 -47.25 25.13
C ARG A 160 8.70 -48.42 25.98
N TYR A 161 8.22 -48.56 27.22
CA TYR A 161 8.60 -49.64 28.14
C TYR A 161 7.61 -50.81 28.08
N CYS A 162 6.32 -50.59 28.38
CA CYS A 162 5.31 -51.66 28.45
C CYS A 162 4.46 -51.83 27.18
N LYS A 163 4.65 -50.98 26.17
CA LYS A 163 3.92 -50.96 24.88
C LYS A 163 2.40 -50.76 24.98
N LYS A 164 1.86 -50.42 26.15
CA LYS A 164 0.45 -50.06 26.35
C LYS A 164 0.21 -48.59 25.96
N LEU A 165 -1.01 -48.29 25.51
CA LEU A 165 -1.43 -46.96 25.06
C LEU A 165 -1.88 -46.11 26.25
N GLY A 166 -1.68 -44.79 26.17
CA GLY A 166 -2.32 -43.82 27.06
C GLY A 166 -1.48 -43.30 28.24
N HIS A 167 -0.21 -43.72 28.36
CA HIS A 167 0.74 -43.16 29.34
C HIS A 167 2.16 -43.14 28.77
N VAL A 168 3.07 -42.38 29.40
CA VAL A 168 4.50 -42.33 29.07
C VAL A 168 5.33 -43.07 30.13
N LYS A 169 6.61 -43.35 29.86
CA LYS A 169 7.48 -44.16 30.74
C LYS A 169 7.56 -43.64 32.19
N ALA A 170 7.37 -42.34 32.42
CA ALA A 170 7.39 -41.75 33.75
C ALA A 170 6.21 -42.19 34.64
N ASP A 171 5.08 -42.57 34.02
CA ASP A 171 3.84 -42.96 34.70
C ASP A 171 3.54 -44.46 34.54
N CYS A 172 4.56 -45.27 34.23
CA CYS A 172 4.43 -46.70 33.99
C CYS A 172 4.55 -47.53 35.26
#